data_AF-A0A1F1Q3Z6-F1
#
_entry.id   AF-A0A1F1Q3Z6-F1
#
_cell.length_a   1.000
_cell.length_b   1.000
_cell.length_c   1.000
_cell.angle_alpha   90.00
_cell.angle_beta   90.00
_cell.angle_gamma   90.00
#
_symmetry.space_group_name_H-M   'P 1'
#
loop_
_entity.id
_entity.type
_entity.pdbx_description
1 polymer ?
#
loop_
_entity_poly.entity_id
_entity_poly.type
_entity_poly.pdbx_seq_one_letter_code
_entity_poly.pdbx_strand_id
1 'polypeptide(L)' 'MEVWPDAWPAFRVFEALGTQWRLGQGGPSGLDYTAIPAVASMLGIKRRELTEIFPDLRIMEHEALGVMAEAME' A
#
# COMPACT_ATOMS: atom_id res chain seq x y z
N MET A 1 9.00 14.79 0.81
CA MET A 1 9.25 13.41 1.24
C MET A 1 10.11 12.79 0.15
N GLU A 2 11.39 12.53 0.42
CA GLU A 2 12.30 11.93 -0.55
C GLU A 2 12.16 10.41 -0.43
N VAL A 3 11.51 9.79 -1.41
CA VAL A 3 11.42 8.34 -1.49
C VAL A 3 12.67 7.87 -2.23
N TRP A 4 13.39 6.90 -1.67
CA TRP A 4 14.54 6.30 -2.35
C TRP A 4 14.10 5.75 -3.71
N PRO A 5 14.91 5.85 -4.78
CA PRO A 5 14.51 5.44 -6.13
C PRO A 5 13.92 4.04 -6.22
N ASP A 6 14.43 3.12 -5.39
CA ASP A 6 14.02 1.72 -5.35
C ASP A 6 12.64 1.52 -4.70
N ALA A 7 12.25 2.40 -3.77
CA ALA A 7 10.96 2.37 -3.10
C ALA A 7 9.87 3.13 -3.85
N TRP A 8 10.24 3.89 -4.89
CA TRP A 8 9.31 4.72 -5.65
C TRP A 8 8.15 3.94 -6.29
N PRO A 9 8.38 2.76 -6.92
CA PRO A 9 7.29 2.00 -7.50
C PRO A 9 6.33 1.46 -6.42
N ALA A 10 6.85 1.03 -5.26
CA ALA A 10 6.04 0.61 -4.11
C ALA A 10 5.17 1.75 -3.60
N PHE A 11 5.77 2.94 -3.42
CA PHE A 11 5.07 4.14 -2.98
C PHE A 11 3.94 4.53 -3.93
N ARG A 12 4.17 4.51 -5.25
CA ARG A 12 3.12 4.84 -6.24
C ARG A 12 1.93 3.87 -6.17
N VAL A 13 2.20 2.58 -5.99
CA VAL A 13 1.13 1.58 -5.83
C VAL A 13 0.39 1.80 -4.50
N PHE A 14 1.11 2.05 -3.41
CA PHE A 14 0.54 2.32 -2.10
C PHE A 14 -0.35 3.58 -2.10
N GLU A 15 0.14 4.70 -2.65
CA GLU A 15 -0.61 5.95 -2.79
C GLU A 15 -1.91 5.73 -3.58
N ALA A 16 -1.83 5.03 -4.72
CA ALA A 16 -3.00 4.74 -5.54
C ALA A 16 -4.01 3.80 -4.87
N LEU A 17 -3.59 3.01 -3.87
CA LEU A 17 -4.46 2.18 -3.04
C LEU A 17 -5.06 2.94 -1.86
N GLY A 18 -4.82 4.25 -1.71
CA GLY A 18 -5.15 5.03 -0.51
C GLY A 18 -6.59 4.94 0.01
N THR A 19 -7.57 4.57 -0.83
CA THR A 19 -8.98 4.34 -0.46
C THR A 19 -9.34 2.87 -0.22
N GLN A 20 -8.45 1.95 -0.59
CA GLN A 20 -8.71 0.51 -0.65
C GLN A 20 -8.32 -0.17 0.66
N TRP A 21 -9.04 0.16 1.73
CA TRP A 21 -8.87 -0.43 3.04
C TRP A 21 -10.00 -1.43 3.33
N ARG A 22 -9.62 -2.57 3.89
CA ARG A 22 -10.55 -3.45 4.58
C ARG A 22 -10.83 -2.86 5.96
N LEU A 23 -12.11 -2.80 6.32
CA LEU A 23 -12.56 -2.28 7.60
C LEU A 23 -12.91 -3.44 8.54
N GLY A 24 -12.37 -3.40 9.75
CA GLY A 24 -12.71 -4.28 10.85
C GLY A 24 -13.44 -3.52 11.97
N GLN A 25 -13.58 -4.16 13.13
CA GLN A 25 -14.34 -3.62 14.27
C GLN A 25 -13.74 -2.32 14.87
N GLY A 26 -12.48 -2.02 14.58
CA GLY A 26 -11.75 -0.83 15.04
C GLY A 26 -11.28 0.11 13.93
N GLY A 27 -11.87 0.05 12.73
CA GLY A 27 -11.45 0.86 11.57
C GLY A 27 -10.61 0.06 10.57
N PRO A 28 -9.73 0.73 9.78
CA PRO A 28 -8.87 0.07 8.79
C PRO A 28 -8.04 -1.05 9.43
N SER A 29 -8.07 -2.24 8.84
CA SER A 29 -7.33 -3.42 9.31
C SER A 29 -6.23 -3.88 8.35
N GLY A 30 -6.20 -3.33 7.14
CA GLY A 30 -5.23 -3.65 6.08
C GLY A 30 -5.75 -3.24 4.71
N LEU A 31 -4.85 -3.16 3.73
CA LEU A 31 -5.17 -2.94 2.33
C LEU A 31 -5.93 -4.14 1.76
N ASP A 32 -6.83 -3.88 0.81
CA ASP A 32 -7.42 -4.96 0.04
C ASP A 32 -6.42 -5.50 -0.99
N TYR A 33 -5.78 -6.62 -0.65
CA TYR A 33 -4.77 -7.23 -1.51
C TYR A 33 -5.32 -7.70 -2.86
N THR A 34 -6.66 -7.85 -3.00
CA THR A 34 -7.27 -8.18 -4.29
C THR A 34 -7.23 -7.02 -5.28
N ALA A 35 -7.17 -5.78 -4.79
CA ALA A 35 -7.06 -4.58 -5.62
C ALA A 35 -5.61 -4.30 -6.09
N ILE A 36 -4.60 -4.81 -5.37
CA ILE A 36 -3.17 -4.55 -5.64
C ILE A 36 -2.80 -4.86 -7.10
N PRO A 37 -3.10 -6.04 -7.68
CA PRO A 37 -2.71 -6.34 -9.06
C PRO A 37 -3.37 -5.42 -10.10
N ALA A 38 -4.63 -5.02 -9.87
CA ALA A 38 -5.37 -4.15 -10.77
C ALA A 38 -4.78 -2.72 -10.76
N VAL A 39 -4.54 -2.18 -9.57
CA VAL A 39 -3.94 -0.84 -9.41
C VAL A 39 -2.51 -0.82 -9.96
N ALA A 40 -1.69 -1.83 -9.62
CA ALA A 40 -0.35 -1.96 -10.17
C ALA A 40 -0.36 -2.00 -11.70
N SER A 41 -1.29 -2.75 -12.31
CA SER A 41 -1.44 -2.80 -13.77
C SER A 41 -1.81 -1.45 -14.37
N MET A 42 -2.69 -0.68 -13.73
CA MET A 42 -3.06 0.67 -14.20
C MET A 42 -1.88 1.65 -14.16
N LEU A 43 -0.94 1.44 -13.24
CA LEU A 43 0.29 2.22 -13.11
C LEU A 43 1.44 1.73 -14.02
N GLY A 44 1.22 0.67 -14.80
CA GLY A 44 2.22 0.08 -15.68
C GLY A 44 3.25 -0.82 -14.98
N ILE A 45 3.02 -1.15 -13.70
CA ILE A 45 3.89 -2.05 -12.94
C ILE A 45 3.66 -3.49 -13.42
N LYS A 46 4.73 -4.15 -13.85
CA LYS A 46 4.65 -5.53 -14.34
C LYS A 46 4.52 -6.51 -13.17
N ARG A 47 3.93 -7.69 -13.40
CA ARG A 47 3.74 -8.71 -12.35
C ARG A 47 5.05 -9.12 -11.64
N ARG A 48 6.17 -9.14 -12.37
CA ARG A 48 7.50 -9.41 -11.77
C ARG A 48 7.91 -8.31 -10.80
N GLU A 49 7.87 -7.06 -11.24
CA GLU A 49 8.17 -5.88 -10.43
C GLU A 49 7.22 -5.78 -9.22
N LEU A 50 5.94 -6.11 -9.41
CA LEU A 50 4.98 -6.18 -8.31
C LEU A 50 5.40 -7.17 -7.21
N THR A 51 5.98 -8.31 -7.61
CA THR A 51 6.50 -9.29 -6.64
C THR A 51 7.72 -8.75 -5.89
N GLU A 52 8.56 -7.98 -6.57
CA GLU A 52 9.77 -7.38 -6.00
C GLU A 52 9.42 -6.28 -4.98
N ILE A 53 8.38 -5.47 -5.23
CA ILE A 53 7.97 -4.35 -4.35
C ILE A 53 6.93 -4.73 -3.28
N PHE A 54 6.39 -5.95 -3.32
CA PHE A 54 5.36 -6.38 -2.37
C PHE A 54 5.80 -6.31 -0.88
N PRO A 55 7.06 -6.64 -0.52
CA PRO A 55 7.55 -6.43 0.86
C PRO A 55 7.49 -4.96 1.30
N ASP A 56 7.85 -4.02 0.42
CA ASP A 56 7.83 -2.59 0.72
C ASP A 56 6.40 -2.08 0.90
N LEU A 57 5.47 -2.54 0.06
CA LEU A 57 4.03 -2.29 0.20
C LEU A 57 3.50 -2.68 1.57
N ARG A 58 3.95 -3.83 2.10
CA ARG A 58 3.57 -4.30 3.44
C ARG A 58 4.14 -3.45 4.57
N ILE A 59 5.35 -2.91 4.40
CA ILE A 59 5.94 -1.98 5.37
C ILE A 59 5.10 -0.70 5.39
N MET A 60 4.78 -0.13 4.23
CA MET A 60 3.94 1.07 4.13
C MET A 60 2.53 0.86 4.72
N GLU A 61 1.92 -0.30 4.46
CA GLU A 61 0.65 -0.68 5.08
C GLU A 61 0.74 -0.71 6.62
N HIS A 62 1.77 -1.33 7.17
CA HIS A 62 1.96 -1.43 8.62
C HIS A 62 2.08 -0.05 9.29
N GLU A 63 2.93 0.81 8.72
CA GLU A 63 3.12 2.18 9.23
C GLU A 63 1.84 3.00 9.11
N ALA A 64 1.12 2.89 7.98
CA ALA A 64 -0.14 3.60 7.79
C ALA A 64 -1.23 3.14 8.77
N LEU A 65 -1.30 1.84 9.09
CA LEU A 65 -2.20 1.34 10.13
C LEU A 65 -1.85 1.91 11.51
N GLY A 66 -0.56 2.03 11.84
CA GLY A 66 -0.10 2.68 13.07
C GLY A 66 -0.58 4.13 13.17
N VAL A 67 -0.32 4.93 12.13
CA VAL A 67 -0.75 6.34 12.07
C VAL A 67 -2.27 6.48 12.09
N MET A 68 -3.01 5.60 11.40
CA MET A 68 -4.47 5.62 11.40
C MET A 68 -5.06 5.25 12.76
N ALA A 69 -4.41 4.34 13.50
CA ALA A 69 -4.82 3.99 14.85
C ALA A 69 -4.57 5.15 15.82
N GLU A 70 -3.39 5.78 15.76
CA GLU A 70 -3.06 6.97 16.56
C GLU A 70 -4.03 8.13 16.32
N ALA A 71 -4.46 8.35 15.08
CA ALA A 71 -5.42 9.41 14.73
C ALA A 71 -6.86 9.15 15.21
N MET A 72 -7.16 7.92 15.67
CA MET A 72 -8.47 7.53 16.20
C MET A 72 -8.57 7.75 17.73
N GLU A 73 -7.44 7.95 18.42
CA GLU A 73 -7.37 8.31 19.84
C GLU A 73 -7.56 9.83 20.07
#